data_AF-A0A7L5E8B0-F1
#
_entry.id   AF-A0A7L5E8B0-F1
#
_cell.length_a   1.000
_cell.length_b   1.000
_cell.length_c   1.000
_cell.angle_alpha   90.00
_cell.angle_beta   90.00
_cell.angle_gamma   90.00
#
_symmetry.space_group_name_H-M   'P 1'
#
loop_
_entity.id
_entity.type
_entity.pdbx_description
1 polymer ?
#
loop_
_entity_poly.entity_id
_entity_poly.type
_entity_poly.pdbx_seq_one_letter_code
_entity_poly.pdbx_strand_id
1 'polypeptide(L)' 'MNTTYQTLIVKFKEPITALDGIFDDAEAWGTDTLKGWIDDYVMYRE' A
#
# COMPACT_ATOMS: atom_id res chain seq x y z
N MET A 1 -24.82 9.42 4.37
CA MET A 1 -23.72 9.41 5.36
C MET A 1 -22.63 10.32 4.82
N ASN A 2 -22.06 11.21 5.65
CA ASN A 2 -20.95 12.07 5.21
C ASN A 2 -19.64 11.32 5.47
N THR A 3 -19.08 10.70 4.44
CA THR A 3 -17.80 10.00 4.53
C THR A 3 -16.71 11.02 4.83
N THR A 4 -16.06 10.88 5.99
CA THR A 4 -14.96 11.76 6.41
C THR A 4 -13.65 11.06 6.09
N TYR A 5 -12.95 11.53 5.05
CA TYR A 5 -11.64 10.98 4.69
C TYR A 5 -10.56 11.62 5.55
N GLN A 6 -9.66 10.80 6.09
CA GLN A 6 -8.49 11.24 6.84
C GLN A 6 -7.23 10.94 6.03
N THR A 7 -6.42 11.96 5.78
CA THR A 7 -5.15 11.81 5.06
C THR A 7 -4.08 11.24 6.00
N LEU A 8 -3.48 10.10 5.63
CA LEU A 8 -2.31 9.53 6.31
C LEU A 8 -1.05 9.84 5.48
N ILE A 9 -0.07 10.53 6.08
CA ILE A 9 1.24 10.77 5.46
C ILE A 9 2.21 9.72 6.00
N VAL A 10 2.58 8.76 5.15
CA VAL A 10 3.58 7.75 5.47
C VAL A 10 4.92 8.16 4.87
N LYS A 11 5.97 8.21 5.70
CA LYS A 11 7.34 8.45 5.27
C LYS A 11 8.14 7.17 5.44
N PHE A 12 8.72 6.69 4.34
CA PHE A 12 9.60 5.54 4.36
C PHE A 12 11.06 5.97 4.48
N LYS A 13 11.86 5.09 5.08
CA LYS A 13 13.31 5.31 5.24
C LYS A 13 14.06 5.09 3.93
N GLU A 14 13.60 4.17 3.11
CA GLU A 14 14.19 3.80 1.82
C GLU A 14 13.42 4.45 0.65
N PRO A 15 14.05 4.61 -0.53
CA PRO A 15 13.37 5.07 -1.74
C PRO A 15 12.20 4.15 -2.12
N ILE A 16 11.16 4.72 -2.73
CA ILE A 16 9.98 3.94 -3.17
C ILE A 16 10.38 2.78 -4.09
N THR A 17 11.39 2.96 -4.93
CA THR A 17 11.89 1.90 -5.83
C THR A 17 12.48 0.70 -5.09
N ALA A 18 13.06 0.91 -3.90
CA ALA A 18 13.56 -0.19 -3.07
C ALA A 18 12.41 -0.93 -2.36
N LEU A 19 11.32 -0.22 -2.05
CA LEU A 19 10.11 -0.82 -1.50
C LEU A 19 9.31 -1.59 -2.55
N ASP A 20 9.32 -1.14 -3.80
CA ASP A 20 8.59 -1.82 -4.88
C ASP A 20 9.18 -3.22 -5.11
N GLY A 21 10.50 -3.39 -5.03
CA GLY A 21 11.17 -4.69 -5.12
C GLY A 21 10.86 -5.66 -3.96
N ILE A 22 10.19 -5.22 -2.89
CA ILE A 22 9.67 -6.14 -1.86
C ILE A 22 8.53 -6.98 -2.44
N PHE A 23 7.77 -6.43 -3.39
CA PHE A 23 6.61 -7.05 -4.01
C PHE A 23 6.97 -7.92 -5.22
N ASP A 24 8.27 -8.13 -5.49
CA ASP A 24 8.75 -9.08 -6.49
C ASP A 24 8.29 -10.53 -6.18
N ASP A 25 8.07 -10.84 -4.89
CA ASP A 25 7.43 -12.08 -4.43
C ASP A 25 5.91 -11.87 -4.22
N ALA A 26 5.17 -11.82 -5.32
CA ALA A 26 3.73 -11.59 -5.28
C ALA A 26 2.96 -12.68 -4.52
N GLU A 27 3.51 -13.90 -4.39
CA GLU A 27 2.88 -14.99 -3.64
C GLU A 27 2.93 -14.73 -2.12
N ALA A 28 4.04 -14.15 -1.64
CA ALA A 28 4.18 -13.76 -0.23
C ALA A 28 3.30 -12.56 0.17
N TRP A 29 3.11 -11.61 -0.75
CA TRP A 29 2.44 -10.33 -0.46
C TRP A 29 1.00 -10.23 -0.98
N GLY A 30 0.57 -11.16 -1.83
CA GLY A 30 -0.76 -11.16 -2.46
C GLY A 30 -0.93 -10.10 -3.56
N THR A 31 0.13 -9.35 -3.87
CA THR A 31 0.14 -8.25 -4.83
C THR A 31 1.56 -8.04 -5.36
N ASP A 32 1.69 -7.51 -6.57
CA ASP A 32 2.92 -7.35 -7.33
C ASP A 32 3.54 -5.94 -7.20
N THR A 33 2.87 -5.02 -6.50
CA THR A 33 3.33 -3.64 -6.35
C THR A 33 2.98 -3.05 -4.99
N LEU A 34 3.76 -2.07 -4.55
CA LEU A 34 3.41 -1.29 -3.35
C LEU A 34 2.05 -0.59 -3.49
N LYS A 35 1.69 -0.19 -4.71
CA LYS A 35 0.39 0.44 -4.98
C LYS A 35 -0.76 -0.54 -4.73
N GLY A 36 -0.69 -1.76 -5.27
CA GLY A 36 -1.73 -2.76 -5.08
C GLY A 36 -1.96 -3.06 -3.60
N TRP A 37 -0.88 -3.18 -2.83
CA TRP A 37 -0.97 -3.38 -1.39
C TRP A 37 -1.68 -2.25 -0.64
N ILE A 38 -1.39 -0.99 -1.00
CA ILE A 38 -2.05 0.18 -0.40
C ILE A 38 -3.54 0.22 -0.76
N ASP A 39 -3.88 -0.05 -2.02
CA ASP A 39 -5.26 -0.06 -2.49
C ASP A 39 -6.09 -1.12 -1.74
N ASP A 40 -5.55 -2.33 -1.55
CA ASP A 40 -6.20 -3.41 -0.80
C ASP A 40 -6.46 -3.00 0.65
N TYR A 41 -5.50 -2.35 1.31
CA TYR A 41 -5.65 -1.89 2.70
C TYR A 41 -6.78 -0.85 2.85
N VAL A 42 -7.00 -0.02 1.83
CA VAL A 42 -8.08 0.97 1.82
C VAL A 42 -9.44 0.30 1.62
N MET A 43 -9.52 -0.76 0.80
CA MET A 43 -10.76 -1.52 0.61
C MET A 43 -11.21 -2.29 1.85
N TYR A 44 -10.29 -2.81 2.67
CA TYR A 44 -10.63 -3.54 3.89
C TYR A 44 -11.21 -2.68 5.04
N ARG A 45 -11.16 -1.34 4.93
CA ARG A 45 -11.68 -0.42 5.96
C ARG A 45 -13.04 0.21 5.64
N GLU A 46 -13.63 -0.07 4.49
CA GLU A 46 -15.03 0.30 4.17
C GLU A 46 -16.02 -0.78 4.63
#